data_AF-A0A920F7H0-F1
#
_entry.id   AF-A0A920F7H0-F1
#
_cell.length_a   1.000
_cell.length_b   1.000
_cell.length_c   1.000
_cell.angle_alpha   90.00
_cell.angle_beta   90.00
_cell.angle_gamma   90.00
#
_symmetry.space_group_name_H-M   'P 1'
#
loop_
_entity.id
_entity.type
_entity.pdbx_description
1 polymer ?
#
loop_
_entity_poly.entity_id
_entity_poly.type
_entity_poly.pdbx_seq_one_letter_code
_entity_poly.pdbx_strand_id
1 'polypeptide(L)'
;MGCGRDYKLHMSNIYPVILSGGSGARLWPISRSLYPKQFLKIGSSKSFFQETALRFFNQSGYENPIIICNSEHRFIVKEQLTELDITPTSVILEEEGRNTAGAAAIASLKVSDLDPMGWCFC
;
A
#
# COMPACT_ATOMS: atom_id res chain seq x y z
N MET A 1 -11.02 -7.17 46.59
CA MET A 1 -11.71 -6.51 45.45
C MET A 1 -10.77 -5.48 44.88
N GLY A 2 -10.22 -5.75 43.70
CA GLY A 2 -9.24 -4.92 43.02
C GLY A 2 -9.00 -5.56 41.66
N CYS A 3 -10.03 -5.51 40.80
CA CYS A 3 -9.94 -5.94 39.41
C CYS A 3 -9.13 -4.87 38.66
N GLY A 4 -7.81 -4.93 38.83
CA GLY A 4 -6.87 -4.21 37.98
C GLY A 4 -6.93 -4.85 36.60
N ARG A 5 -7.79 -4.33 35.73
CA ARG A 5 -7.62 -4.56 34.30
C ARG A 5 -6.40 -3.76 33.89
N ASP A 6 -5.27 -4.45 33.80
CA ASP A 6 -4.07 -3.96 33.14
C ASP A 6 -4.42 -3.72 31.66
N TYR A 7 -4.98 -2.55 31.36
CA TYR A 7 -5.04 -2.06 29.99
C TYR A 7 -3.60 -1.66 29.62
N LYS A 8 -2.76 -2.65 29.34
CA LYS A 8 -1.62 -2.42 28.45
C LYS A 8 -2.21 -1.72 27.23
N LEU A 9 -1.85 -0.46 27.03
CA LEU A 9 -2.08 0.26 25.78
C LEU A 9 -1.45 -0.61 24.69
N HIS A 10 -2.25 -1.46 24.07
CA HIS A 10 -1.82 -2.22 22.91
C HIS A 10 -1.71 -1.18 21.82
N MET A 11 -0.51 -0.64 21.63
CA MET A 11 -0.20 0.19 20.47
C MET A 11 -0.42 -0.70 19.26
N SER A 12 -1.61 -0.57 18.69
CA SER A 12 -2.01 -1.29 17.50
C SER A 12 -1.27 -0.65 16.34
N ASN A 13 -0.55 -1.45 15.57
CA ASN A 13 0.24 -0.94 14.46
C ASN A 13 -0.68 -0.64 13.27
N ILE A 14 -0.40 0.46 12.57
CA ILE A 14 -1.12 0.85 11.36
C ILE A 14 -0.35 0.32 10.17
N TYR A 15 -1.00 -0.45 9.33
CA TYR A 15 -0.47 -0.95 8.06
C TYR A 15 -0.99 -0.07 6.92
N PRO A 16 -0.14 0.78 6.30
CA PRO A 16 -0.51 1.52 5.12
C PRO A 16 -0.80 0.56 3.97
N VAL A 17 -1.88 0.79 3.24
CA VAL A 17 -2.29 -0.01 2.09
C VAL A 17 -2.26 0.88 0.86
N ILE A 18 -1.37 0.56 -0.08
CA ILE A 18 -1.23 1.34 -1.32
C ILE A 18 -1.94 0.60 -2.44
N LEU A 19 -3.07 1.17 -2.87
CA LEU A 19 -3.86 0.67 -3.99
C LEU A 19 -3.31 1.23 -5.31
N SER A 20 -2.61 0.40 -6.08
CA SER A 20 -2.02 0.74 -7.38
C SER A 20 -2.74 0.01 -8.53
N GLY A 21 -4.06 0.17 -8.56
CA GLY A 21 -4.93 -0.32 -9.62
C GLY A 21 -5.39 0.78 -10.59
N GLY A 22 -5.96 0.37 -11.73
CA GLY A 22 -6.61 1.25 -12.70
C GLY A 22 -5.76 1.57 -13.94
N SER A 23 -6.44 1.77 -15.08
CA SER A 23 -5.85 1.91 -16.42
C SER A 23 -5.27 3.31 -16.72
N GLY A 24 -5.43 4.28 -15.82
CA GLY A 24 -4.89 5.63 -16.01
C GLY A 24 -5.45 6.41 -17.22
N ALA A 25 -6.57 5.99 -17.82
CA ALA A 25 -7.08 6.49 -19.12
C ALA A 25 -7.24 8.03 -19.23
N ARG A 26 -7.38 8.74 -18.10
CA ARG A 26 -7.55 10.20 -18.09
C ARG A 26 -6.29 11.01 -18.39
N LEU A 27 -5.10 10.40 -18.29
CA LEU A 27 -3.83 11.06 -18.61
C LEU A 27 -3.25 10.60 -19.95
N TRP A 28 -4.07 9.99 -20.82
CA TRP A 28 -3.65 9.71 -22.17
C TRP A 28 -3.30 11.05 -22.88
N PRO A 29 -2.17 11.18 -23.60
CA PRO A 29 -1.27 10.12 -24.06
C PRO A 29 -0.13 9.74 -23.09
N ILE A 30 0.00 10.43 -21.97
CA ILE A 30 1.11 10.32 -21.00
C ILE A 30 1.06 8.98 -20.26
N SER A 31 -0.14 8.52 -19.88
CA SER A 31 -0.33 7.16 -19.36
C SER A 31 -0.51 6.16 -20.51
N ARG A 32 0.10 4.99 -20.35
CA ARG A 32 -0.04 3.82 -21.25
C ARG A 32 -0.55 2.64 -20.44
N SER A 33 -1.15 1.65 -21.09
CA SER A 33 -1.68 0.46 -20.41
C SER A 33 -0.61 -0.23 -19.54
N LEU A 34 0.63 -0.30 -20.05
CA LEU A 34 1.78 -0.88 -19.36
C LEU A 34 2.51 0.09 -18.42
N TYR A 35 2.16 1.39 -18.46
CA TYR A 35 2.77 2.41 -17.61
C TYR A 35 1.68 3.33 -17.03
N PRO A 36 0.96 2.85 -16.01
CA PRO A 36 -0.12 3.59 -15.36
C PRO A 36 0.32 4.93 -14.79
N LYS A 37 -0.66 5.81 -14.62
CA LYS A 37 -0.43 7.18 -14.14
C LYS A 37 0.34 7.27 -12.83
N GLN A 38 0.13 6.33 -11.92
CA GLN A 38 0.69 6.37 -10.58
C GLN A 38 2.21 6.17 -10.56
N PHE A 39 2.78 5.62 -11.62
CA PHE A 39 4.21 5.40 -11.75
C PHE A 39 4.94 6.52 -12.51
N LEU A 40 4.20 7.54 -12.97
CA LEU A 40 4.76 8.70 -13.66
C LEU A 40 5.35 9.71 -12.67
N LYS A 41 6.50 10.29 -13.04
CA LYS A 41 7.16 11.40 -12.34
C LYS A 41 6.65 12.71 -12.95
N ILE A 42 5.53 13.23 -12.44
CA ILE A 42 4.91 14.47 -12.95
C ILE A 42 5.07 15.57 -11.91
N GLY A 43 5.88 16.59 -12.22
CA GLY A 43 6.09 17.73 -11.32
C GLY A 43 6.98 17.44 -10.10
N SER A 44 7.57 16.24 -10.03
CA SER A 44 8.44 15.79 -8.94
C SER A 44 9.53 14.83 -9.47
N SER A 45 10.58 14.62 -8.68
CA SER A 45 11.62 13.61 -8.97
C SER A 45 11.15 12.18 -8.67
N LYS A 46 10.03 12.04 -7.96
CA LYS A 46 9.42 10.76 -7.57
C LYS A 46 8.06 10.58 -8.23
N SER A 47 7.66 9.33 -8.41
CA SER A 47 6.31 9.03 -8.89
C SER A 47 5.26 9.26 -7.80
N PHE A 48 3.99 9.34 -8.17
CA PHE A 48 2.90 9.38 -7.19
C PHE A 48 2.87 8.15 -6.27
N PHE A 49 3.25 6.98 -6.80
CA PHE A 49 3.39 5.76 -6.02
C PHE A 49 4.52 5.89 -4.98
N GLN A 50 5.69 6.37 -5.38
CA GLN A 50 6.83 6.59 -4.51
C GLN A 50 6.55 7.65 -3.44
N GLU A 51 5.91 8.75 -3.81
CA GLU A 51 5.51 9.79 -2.86
C GLU A 51 4.53 9.24 -1.83
N THR A 52 3.55 8.43 -2.25
CA THR A 52 2.62 7.77 -1.33
C THR A 52 3.34 6.81 -0.38
N ALA A 53 4.29 6.02 -0.87
CA ALA A 53 5.07 5.09 -0.05
C ALA A 53 5.89 5.81 1.03
N LEU A 54 6.48 6.96 0.69
CA LEU A 54 7.27 7.75 1.63
C LEU A 54 6.46 8.46 2.72
N ARG A 55 5.14 8.63 2.55
CA ARG A 55 4.31 9.31 3.56
C ARG A 55 4.29 8.61 4.91
N PHE A 56 4.55 7.31 4.93
CA PHE A 56 4.48 6.47 6.15
C PHE A 56 5.82 5.80 6.48
N PHE A 57 6.80 5.87 5.57
CA PHE A 57 8.07 5.20 5.74
C PHE A 57 8.84 5.74 6.95
N ASN A 58 9.34 4.84 7.80
CA ASN A 58 10.06 5.15 9.04
C ASN A 58 9.32 6.07 10.02
N GLN A 59 7.97 6.12 9.95
CA GLN A 59 7.17 6.85 10.92
C GLN A 59 6.71 5.94 12.07
N SER A 60 6.87 6.41 13.30
CA SER A 60 6.42 5.68 14.48
C SER A 60 4.91 5.39 14.41
N GLY A 61 4.52 4.14 14.69
CA GLY A 61 3.14 3.68 14.64
C GLY A 61 2.66 3.22 13.26
N TYR A 62 3.49 3.36 12.23
CA TYR A 62 3.24 2.80 10.91
C TYR A 62 4.21 1.67 10.59
N GLU A 63 3.66 0.61 10.04
CA GLU A 63 4.40 -0.50 9.45
C GLU A 63 4.77 -0.21 8.00
N ASN A 64 5.62 -1.06 7.44
CA ASN A 64 5.90 -1.03 6.01
C ASN A 64 4.61 -1.28 5.20
N PRO A 65 4.48 -0.68 4.00
CA PRO A 65 3.23 -0.71 3.28
C PRO A 65 2.90 -2.10 2.75
N ILE A 66 1.60 -2.42 2.73
CA ILE A 66 1.02 -3.49 1.93
C ILE A 66 0.64 -2.90 0.58
N ILE A 67 1.12 -3.49 -0.51
CA ILE A 67 0.82 -3.03 -1.87
C ILE A 67 -0.20 -3.96 -2.49
N ILE A 68 -1.27 -3.39 -3.06
CA ILE A 68 -2.22 -4.14 -3.89
C ILE A 68 -2.14 -3.56 -5.31
N CYS A 69 -1.72 -4.37 -6.27
CA CYS A 69 -1.52 -3.92 -7.64
C CYS A 69 -1.91 -4.99 -8.66
N ASN A 70 -2.07 -4.56 -9.92
CA ASN A 70 -2.26 -5.52 -11.00
C ASN A 70 -0.98 -6.34 -11.24
N SER A 71 -1.14 -7.62 -11.57
CA SER A 71 -0.04 -8.54 -11.92
C SER A 71 0.90 -8.02 -13.03
N GLU A 72 0.41 -7.22 -13.97
CA GLU A 72 1.18 -6.56 -15.03
C GLU A 72 2.16 -5.51 -14.49
N HIS A 73 1.84 -4.90 -13.34
CA HIS A 73 2.64 -3.82 -12.73
C HIS A 73 3.59 -4.32 -11.64
N ARG A 74 3.69 -5.64 -11.41
CA ARG A 74 4.52 -6.20 -10.33
C ARG A 74 5.99 -5.77 -10.40
N PHE A 75 6.52 -5.65 -11.62
CA PHE A 75 7.93 -5.31 -11.83
C PHE A 75 8.20 -3.84 -11.52
N ILE A 76 7.35 -2.93 -12.01
CA ILE A 76 7.51 -1.50 -11.76
C ILE A 76 7.25 -1.12 -10.30
N VAL A 77 6.32 -1.81 -9.63
CA VAL A 77 6.14 -1.67 -8.17
C VAL A 77 7.42 -2.04 -7.44
N LYS A 78 8.00 -3.20 -7.77
CA LYS A 78 9.24 -3.67 -7.14
C LYS A 78 10.40 -2.72 -7.41
N GLU A 79 10.57 -2.28 -8.66
CA GLU A 79 11.61 -1.34 -9.07
C GLU A 79 11.51 -0.03 -8.26
N GLN A 80 10.33 0.60 -8.23
CA GLN A 80 10.17 1.88 -7.56
C GLN A 80 10.27 1.81 -6.04
N LEU A 81 9.94 0.68 -5.41
CA LEU A 81 10.20 0.45 -3.99
C LEU A 81 11.70 0.24 -3.72
N THR A 82 12.39 -0.47 -4.61
CA THR A 82 13.84 -0.70 -4.53
C THR A 82 14.59 0.63 -4.66
N GLU A 83 14.17 1.54 -5.56
CA GLU A 83 14.73 2.90 -5.67
C GLU A 83 14.62 3.72 -4.37
N LEU A 84 13.74 3.33 -3.44
CA LEU A 84 13.52 4.00 -2.16
C LEU A 84 14.08 3.22 -0.96
N ASP A 85 14.71 2.06 -1.18
CA ASP A 85 15.11 1.11 -0.13
C ASP A 85 13.94 0.70 0.80
N ILE A 86 12.71 0.67 0.27
CA ILE A 86 11.51 0.25 1.01
C ILE A 86 11.25 -1.22 0.74
N THR A 87 11.27 -2.04 1.79
CA THR A 87 10.77 -3.42 1.74
C THR A 87 9.31 -3.44 2.19
N PRO A 88 8.34 -3.72 1.31
CA PRO A 88 6.93 -3.75 1.68
C PRO A 88 6.64 -4.94 2.59
N THR A 89 5.64 -4.80 3.46
CA THR A 89 5.14 -5.91 4.29
C THR A 89 4.58 -7.04 3.43
N SER A 90 3.90 -6.68 2.33
CA SER A 90 3.36 -7.64 1.36
C SER A 90 3.09 -6.95 0.03
N VAL A 91 3.20 -7.71 -1.07
CA VAL A 91 2.72 -7.29 -2.40
C VAL A 91 1.68 -8.31 -2.85
N ILE A 92 0.45 -7.87 -3.01
CA ILE A 92 -0.69 -8.68 -3.42
C ILE A 92 -1.01 -8.34 -4.87
N LEU A 93 -1.00 -9.37 -5.72
CA LEU A 93 -1.27 -9.23 -7.15
C LEU A 93 -2.72 -9.59 -7.43
N GLU A 94 -3.48 -8.66 -8.00
CA GLU A 94 -4.81 -8.92 -8.55
C GLU A 94 -4.71 -9.06 -10.08
N GLU A 95 -5.33 -10.10 -10.66
CA GLU A 95 -5.37 -10.27 -12.12
C GLU A 95 -6.29 -9.23 -12.78
N GLU A 96 -7.42 -8.94 -12.14
CA GLU A 96 -8.39 -7.93 -12.55
C GLU A 96 -8.67 -6.96 -11.41
N GLY A 97 -8.83 -5.68 -11.71
CA GLY A 97 -9.14 -4.68 -10.68
C GLY A 97 -10.53 -4.92 -10.07
N ARG A 98 -10.60 -5.39 -8.83
CA ARG A 98 -11.87 -5.73 -8.14
C ARG A 98 -12.54 -4.54 -7.44
N ASN A 99 -12.28 -3.32 -7.91
CA ASN A 99 -12.67 -2.05 -7.28
C ASN A 99 -12.10 -1.88 -5.85
N THR A 100 -12.36 -0.72 -5.25
CA THR A 100 -11.79 -0.34 -3.94
C THR A 100 -12.24 -1.26 -2.80
N ALA A 101 -13.49 -1.72 -2.81
CA ALA A 101 -14.04 -2.57 -1.75
C ALA A 101 -13.34 -3.94 -1.68
N GLY A 102 -13.06 -4.57 -2.83
CA GLY A 102 -12.35 -5.85 -2.87
C GLY A 102 -10.93 -5.71 -2.34
N ALA A 103 -10.22 -4.68 -2.78
CA ALA A 103 -8.86 -4.41 -2.31
C ALA A 103 -8.81 -4.12 -0.79
N ALA A 104 -9.76 -3.34 -0.27
CA ALA A 104 -9.87 -3.09 1.16
C ALA A 104 -10.12 -4.38 1.97
N ALA A 105 -11.01 -5.25 1.49
CA ALA A 105 -11.28 -6.55 2.14
C ALA A 105 -10.04 -7.45 2.17
N ILE A 106 -9.31 -7.54 1.06
CA ILE A 106 -8.07 -8.33 0.97
C ILE A 106 -6.99 -7.75 1.90
N ALA A 107 -6.86 -6.43 1.97
CA ALA A 107 -5.94 -5.78 2.89
C ALA A 107 -6.30 -6.10 4.36
N SER A 108 -7.58 -6.00 4.73
CA SER A 108 -8.05 -6.35 6.08
C SER A 108 -7.79 -7.80 6.45
N LEU A 109 -8.03 -8.75 5.52
CA LEU A 109 -7.68 -10.15 5.74
C LEU A 109 -6.18 -10.32 5.94
N LYS A 110 -5.36 -9.66 5.10
CA LYS A 110 -3.91 -9.76 5.21
C LYS A 110 -3.37 -9.20 6.53
N VAL A 111 -3.91 -8.06 6.98
CA VAL A 111 -3.53 -7.48 8.27
C VAL A 111 -3.99 -8.38 9.41
N SER A 112 -5.21 -8.92 9.37
CA SER A 112 -5.69 -9.85 10.40
C SER A 112 -4.83 -11.11 10.54
N ASP A 113 -4.22 -11.59 9.45
CA ASP A 113 -3.29 -12.73 9.48
C ASP A 113 -1.91 -12.37 10.08
N LEU A 114 -1.47 -11.13 9.93
CA LEU A 114 -0.18 -10.64 10.42
C LEU A 114 -0.26 -10.14 11.87
N ASP A 115 -1.31 -9.38 12.18
CA ASP A 115 -1.59 -8.73 13.45
C ASP A 115 -3.12 -8.67 13.64
N PRO A 116 -3.72 -9.54 14.47
CA PRO A 116 -5.15 -9.55 14.75
C PRO A 116 -5.70 -8.25 15.36
N MET A 117 -4.84 -7.39 15.90
CA MET A 117 -5.20 -6.08 16.44
C MET A 117 -4.77 -4.91 15.52
N GLY A 118 -4.15 -5.22 14.38
CA GLY A 118 -3.62 -4.23 13.44
C GLY A 118 -4.71 -3.50 12.66
N TRP A 119 -4.40 -2.28 12.23
CA TRP A 119 -5.32 -1.42 11.50
C TRP A 119 -4.87 -1.22 10.06
N CYS A 120 -5.78 -1.38 9.11
CA CYS A 120 -5.54 -0.99 7.72
C CYS A 120 -5.76 0.51 7.54
N PHE A 121 -4.82 1.19 6.89
CA PHE A 121 -5.01 2.56 6.41
C PHE A 121 -4.82 2.59 4.89
N CYS A 122 -5.93 2.65 4.14
CA CYS A 122 -5.95 2.65 2.67
C CYS A 122 -5.92 4.06 2.07
#